data_AF-A0A932VAX1-F1
#
_entry.id   AF-A0A932VAX1-F1
#
_cell.length_a   1.000
_cell.length_b   1.000
_cell.length_c   1.000
_cell.angle_alpha   90.00
_cell.angle_beta   90.00
_cell.angle_gamma   90.00
#
_symmetry.space_group_name_H-M   'P 1'
#
loop_
_entity.id
_entity.type
_entity.pdbx_description
1 polymer ?
#
loop_
_entity_poly.entity_id
_entity_poly.type
_entity_poly.pdbx_seq_one_letter_code
_entity_poly.pdbx_strand_id
1 'polypeptide(L)' 'MRKLKSDGLILGALLISLILSQSAEALPMWARKYNADCTMCHTMYPQLNSTGHRFRRLGYRMPDEFN' A
#
# COMPACT_ATOMS: atom_id res chain seq x y z
N MET A 1 -32.50 25.14 -1.82
CA MET A 1 -31.31 25.92 -2.22
C MET A 1 -30.05 25.66 -1.37
N ARG A 2 -30.13 25.11 -0.14
CA ARG A 2 -28.95 24.80 0.69
C ARG A 2 -28.13 23.58 0.23
N LYS A 3 -28.78 22.48 -0.22
CA LYS A 3 -28.08 21.28 -0.76
C LYS A 3 -27.23 21.59 -2.00
N LEU A 4 -27.78 22.34 -2.95
CA LEU A 4 -27.07 22.68 -4.19
C LEU A 4 -25.75 23.46 -3.93
N LYS A 5 -25.70 24.26 -2.86
CA LYS A 5 -24.48 24.97 -2.44
C LYS A 5 -23.46 24.04 -1.78
N SER A 6 -23.89 23.07 -0.97
CA SER A 6 -22.99 22.07 -0.38
C SER A 6 -22.44 21.09 -1.42
N ASP A 7 -23.27 20.71 -2.40
CA ASP A 7 -22.89 19.78 -3.46
C ASP A 7 -21.81 20.39 -4.37
N GLY A 8 -21.94 21.67 -4.71
CA GLY A 8 -20.90 22.40 -5.45
C GLY A 8 -19.60 22.56 -4.66
N LEU A 9 -19.68 22.68 -3.33
CA LEU A 9 -18.52 22.83 -2.45
C LEU A 9 -17.75 21.51 -2.32
N ILE A 10 -18.45 20.38 -2.21
CA ILE A 10 -17.87 19.03 -2.21
C ILE A 10 -17.22 18.73 -3.56
N LEU A 11 -17.91 19.04 -4.67
CA LEU A 11 -17.39 18.82 -6.01
C LEU A 11 -16.13 19.67 -6.26
N GLY A 12 -16.14 20.93 -5.82
CA GLY A 12 -14.98 21.82 -5.87
C GLY A 12 -13.80 21.28 -5.05
N ALA A 13 -14.04 20.80 -3.83
CA ALA A 13 -13.00 20.22 -2.99
C ALA A 13 -12.37 18.95 -3.60
N LEU A 14 -13.19 18.09 -4.23
CA LEU A 14 -12.70 16.89 -4.94
C LEU A 14 -11.84 17.27 -6.15
N LEU A 15 -12.28 18.23 -6.96
CA LEU A 15 -11.53 18.72 -8.12
C LEU A 15 -10.19 19.34 -7.71
N ILE A 16 -10.17 20.14 -6.65
CA ILE A 16 -8.95 20.72 -6.10
C ILE A 16 -7.98 19.62 -5.62
N SER A 17 -8.50 18.57 -4.99
CA SER A 17 -7.69 17.43 -4.51
C SER A 17 -7.02 16.66 -5.66
N LEU A 18 -7.70 16.53 -6.80
CA LEU A 18 -7.15 15.92 -8.02
C LEU A 18 -6.00 16.77 -8.60
N ILE A 19 -6.17 18.09 -8.64
CA ILE A 19 -5.18 19.04 -9.16
C ILE A 19 -3.93 19.07 -8.27
N LEU A 20 -4.11 18.95 -6.95
CA LEU A 20 -3.02 18.97 -5.96
C LEU A 20 -2.39 17.58 -5.70
N SER A 21 -2.78 16.55 -6.45
CA SER A 21 -2.20 15.22 -6.28
C SER A 21 -0.70 15.21 -6.63
N GLN A 22 0.08 14.46 -5.86
CA GLN A 22 1.52 14.29 -6.06
C GLN A 22 1.82 12.84 -6.47
N SER A 23 2.95 12.62 -7.16
CA SER A 23 3.40 11.27 -7.50
C SER A 23 3.68 10.46 -6.23
N ALA A 24 3.10 9.25 -6.18
CA ALA A 24 3.36 8.30 -5.11
C ALA A 24 4.44 7.32 -5.56
N GLU A 25 5.58 7.29 -4.86
CA GLU A 25 6.66 6.35 -5.11
C GLU A 25 6.41 5.03 -4.38
N ALA A 26 6.55 3.91 -5.08
CA ALA A 26 6.46 2.58 -4.49
C ALA A 26 7.76 2.26 -3.74
N LEU A 27 7.80 2.55 -2.44
CA LEU A 27 8.94 2.20 -1.59
C LEU A 27 8.78 0.77 -1.06
N PRO A 28 9.77 -0.13 -1.27
CA PRO A 28 9.68 -1.51 -0.82
C PRO A 28 10.00 -1.59 0.69
N MET A 29 9.11 -1.07 1.53
CA MET A 29 9.27 -1.01 2.99
C MET A 29 9.58 -2.37 3.60
N TRP A 30 8.95 -3.43 3.08
CA TRP A 30 9.23 -4.80 3.48
C TRP A 30 10.68 -5.20 3.19
N ALA A 31 11.14 -5.05 1.95
CA ALA A 31 12.49 -5.41 1.54
C ALA A 31 13.55 -4.66 2.36
N ARG A 32 13.29 -3.38 2.65
CA ARG A 32 14.17 -2.56 3.50
C ARG A 32 14.18 -3.03 4.96
N LYS A 33 13.02 -3.33 5.54
CA LYS A 33 12.92 -3.79 6.93
C LYS A 33 13.68 -5.10 7.16
N TYR A 34 13.53 -6.05 6.23
CA TYR A 34 14.09 -7.41 6.38
C TYR A 34 15.39 -7.63 5.60
N ASN A 35 15.95 -6.59 4.99
CA ASN A 35 17.10 -6.65 4.09
C ASN A 35 16.99 -7.80 3.05
N ALA A 36 15.84 -7.87 2.40
CA ALA A 36 15.42 -9.00 1.57
C ALA A 36 15.38 -8.63 0.09
N ASP A 37 15.81 -9.57 -0.76
CA ASP A 37 15.61 -9.45 -2.21
C ASP A 37 14.17 -9.81 -2.64
N CYS A 38 13.85 -9.55 -3.91
CA CYS A 38 12.54 -9.84 -4.49
C CYS A 38 12.19 -11.33 -4.44
N THR A 39 13.18 -12.21 -4.64
CA THR A 39 13.00 -13.67 -4.73
C THR A 39 12.73 -14.32 -3.39
N MET A 40 13.06 -13.65 -2.29
CA MET A 40 12.73 -14.10 -0.94
C MET A 40 11.22 -14.26 -0.75
N CYS A 41 10.39 -13.38 -1.34
CA CYS A 41 8.92 -13.46 -1.26
C CYS A 41 8.22 -13.84 -2.56
N HIS A 42 8.85 -13.63 -3.72
CA HIS A 42 8.22 -13.84 -5.03
C HIS A 42 8.92 -14.92 -5.84
N THR A 43 8.12 -15.76 -6.51
CA THR A 43 8.64 -16.65 -7.57
C THR A 43 8.77 -15.88 -8.88
N MET A 44 7.77 -15.05 -9.18
CA MET A 44 7.76 -14.07 -10.25
C MET A 44 6.96 -12.90 -9.70
N TYR A 45 7.51 -11.68 -9.66
CA TYR A 45 6.75 -10.53 -9.17
C TYR A 45 5.47 -10.34 -10.02
N PRO A 46 4.25 -10.22 -9.43
CA PRO A 46 3.90 -10.11 -8.01
C PRO A 46 3.42 -11.43 -7.32
N GLN A 47 3.52 -12.58 -7.98
CA GLN A 47 3.14 -13.89 -7.44
C GLN A 47 4.02 -14.28 -6.23
N LEU A 48 3.39 -14.69 -5.12
CA LEU A 48 4.08 -15.10 -3.90
C LEU A 48 4.61 -16.53 -3.98
N ASN A 49 5.75 -16.77 -3.35
CA ASN A 49 6.26 -18.10 -3.04
C ASN A 49 5.72 -18.59 -1.67
N SER A 50 6.21 -19.73 -1.18
CA SER A 50 5.82 -20.29 0.13
C SER A 50 6.11 -19.34 1.30
N THR A 51 7.25 -18.65 1.29
CA THR A 51 7.64 -17.64 2.28
C THR A 51 6.68 -16.46 2.28
N GLY A 52 6.38 -15.87 1.12
CA GLY A 52 5.46 -14.75 1.00
C GLY A 52 4.04 -15.10 1.48
N HIS A 53 3.56 -16.30 1.15
CA HIS A 53 2.28 -16.78 1.66
C HIS A 53 2.28 -16.98 3.18
N ARG A 54 3.38 -17.50 3.75
CA ARG A 54 3.52 -17.65 5.21
C ARG A 54 3.54 -16.30 5.91
N PHE A 55 4.32 -15.34 5.41
CA PHE A 55 4.39 -13.97 5.94
C PHE A 55 3.00 -13.30 5.96
N ARG A 56 2.24 -13.43 4.85
CA ARG A 56 0.86 -12.93 4.79
C ARG A 56 -0.05 -13.58 5.83
N ARG A 57 0.04 -14.90 6.02
CA ARG A 57 -0.77 -15.62 7.03
C ARG A 57 -0.40 -15.27 8.47
N LEU A 58 0.85 -14.88 8.72
CA LEU A 58 1.35 -14.47 10.03
C LEU A 58 1.07 -12.99 10.36
N GLY A 59 0.27 -12.31 9.53
CA GLY A 59 -0.08 -10.90 9.74
C GLY A 59 1.07 -9.96 9.43
N TYR A 60 1.84 -10.26 8.38
CA TYR A 60 3.01 -9.48 7.96
C TYR A 60 4.12 -9.43 9.02
N ARG A 61 4.30 -10.57 9.70
CA ARG A 61 5.39 -10.81 10.65
C ARG A 61 6.18 -12.06 10.29
N MET A 62 7.48 -12.02 10.54
CA MET A 62 8.36 -13.17 10.43
C MET A 62 8.20 -14.08 11.66
N PRO A 63 8.47 -15.40 11.54
CA PRO A 63 8.25 -16.35 12.63
C PRO A 63 9.00 -16.06 13.94
N ASP A 64 10.09 -15.30 13.88
CA ASP A 64 10.92 -14.88 15.00
C ASP A 64 10.37 -13.64 15.74
N GLU A 65 9.43 -12.89 15.14
CA GLU A 65 8.80 -11.70 15.75
C GLU A 65 7.64 -12.04 16.72
N PHE A 66 7.47 -13.32 17.06
CA PHE A 66 6.42 -13.80 17.97
C PHE A 66 6.94 -14.12 19.39
N ASN A 67 8.26 -14.03 19.60
CA ASN A 67 8.92 -14.39 20.85
C ASN A 67 9.01 -13.22 21.84
#